data_AF-G9YD45-F1
#
_entry.id   AF-G9YD45-F1
#
_cell.length_a   1.000
_cell.length_b   1.000
_cell.length_c   1.000
_cell.angle_alpha   90.00
_cell.angle_beta   90.00
_cell.angle_gamma   90.00
#
_symmetry.space_group_name_H-M   'P 1'
#
loop_
_entity.id
_entity.type
_entity.pdbx_description
1 polymer ?
#
loop_
_entity_poly.entity_id
_entity_poly.type
_entity_poly.pdbx_seq_one_letter_code
_entity_poly.pdbx_strand_id
1 'polypeptide(L)'
;MYMINITIGLSGTDPKTGQEIWLSKIEKKNESEYNIDRLIFLMDRVLDDAVKFGGDNGLEGVRNYHVQLLVGISSDEEDNIRPSFQLSPRIISRLSAAGASFDFDPYV
;
A
#
# COMPACT_ATOMS: atom_id res chain seq x y z
N MET A 1 25.47 -6.97 2.32
CA MET A 1 24.09 -7.48 2.26
C MET A 1 23.23 -6.25 2.10
N TYR A 2 22.55 -6.11 0.97
CA TYR A 2 21.75 -4.93 0.66
C TYR A 2 20.56 -4.85 1.60
N MET A 3 20.13 -3.64 1.93
CA MET A 3 19.08 -3.38 2.89
C MET A 3 17.93 -2.69 2.19
N ILE A 4 16.90 -3.47 1.85
CA ILE A 4 15.70 -2.97 1.19
C ILE A 4 14.68 -2.59 2.26
N ASN A 5 14.14 -1.39 2.14
CA ASN A 5 13.02 -0.91 2.93
C ASN A 5 11.78 -0.87 2.05
N ILE A 6 10.66 -1.36 2.57
CA ILE A 6 9.37 -1.38 1.87
C ILE A 6 8.33 -0.76 2.80
N THR A 7 7.62 0.23 2.28
CA THR A 7 6.45 0.82 2.91
C THR A 7 5.26 0.60 2.00
N ILE A 8 4.21 -0.03 2.50
CA ILE A 8 2.92 -0.10 1.82
C ILE A 8 1.85 0.39 2.78
N GLY A 9 1.04 1.35 2.37
CA GLY A 9 -0.02 1.87 3.23
C GLY A 9 -1.20 2.39 2.44
N LEU A 10 -2.38 2.24 3.02
CA LEU A 10 -3.60 2.89 2.55
C LEU A 10 -3.80 4.14 3.41
N SER A 11 -3.46 5.30 2.86
CA SER A 11 -3.76 6.59 3.46
C SER A 11 -5.10 7.11 2.96
N GLY A 12 -5.64 8.11 3.63
CA GLY A 12 -6.81 8.86 3.21
C GLY A 12 -6.93 10.16 3.99
N THR A 13 -7.94 10.95 3.69
CA THR A 13 -8.28 12.17 4.42
C THR A 13 -9.50 11.91 5.28
N ASP A 14 -9.41 12.15 6.59
CA ASP A 14 -10.57 12.09 7.47
C ASP A 14 -11.60 13.16 7.03
N PRO A 15 -12.81 12.77 6.61
CA PRO A 15 -13.81 13.71 6.11
C PRO A 15 -14.33 14.68 7.18
N LYS A 16 -14.08 14.41 8.48
CA LYS A 16 -14.50 15.29 9.57
C LYS A 16 -13.46 16.37 9.86
N THR A 17 -12.19 16.02 9.82
CA THR A 17 -11.09 16.90 10.27
C THR A 17 -10.26 17.45 9.11
N GLY A 18 -10.36 16.85 7.92
CA GLY A 18 -9.52 17.17 6.76
C GLY A 18 -8.07 16.70 6.91
N GLN A 19 -7.74 15.94 7.96
CA GLN A 19 -6.37 15.48 8.22
C GLN A 19 -6.08 14.18 7.47
N GLU A 20 -4.83 14.02 7.06
CA GLU A 20 -4.36 12.74 6.53
C GLU A 20 -4.29 11.70 7.65
N ILE A 21 -4.81 10.51 7.36
CA ILE A 21 -4.83 9.37 8.26
C ILE A 21 -4.35 8.12 7.53
N TRP A 22 -3.73 7.21 8.29
CA TRP A 22 -3.44 5.86 7.82
C TRP A 22 -4.56 4.92 8.23
N LEU A 23 -5.22 4.31 7.25
CA LEU A 23 -6.22 3.26 7.50
C LEU A 23 -5.52 1.92 7.74
N SER A 24 -4.39 1.70 7.07
CA SER A 24 -3.52 0.55 7.27
C SER A 24 -2.12 0.86 6.74
N LYS A 25 -1.08 0.34 7.38
CA LYS A 25 0.32 0.52 6.98
C LYS A 25 1.15 -0.69 7.39
N ILE A 26 2.00 -1.16 6.47
CA ILE A 26 3.04 -2.13 6.74
C ILE A 26 4.39 -1.53 6.35
N GLU A 27 5.34 -1.63 7.27
CA GLU A 27 6.73 -1.28 7.04
C GLU A 27 7.60 -2.54 7.20
N LYS A 28 8.49 -2.74 6.25
CA LYS A 28 9.54 -3.75 6.28
C LYS A 28 10.87 -3.03 6.13
N LYS A 29 11.81 -3.37 7.01
CA LYS A 29 13.12 -2.72 7.08
C LYS A 29 14.19 -3.78 6.95
N ASN A 30 15.27 -3.43 6.25
CA ASN A 30 16.46 -4.27 6.13
C ASN A 30 16.16 -5.65 5.51
N GLU A 31 15.20 -5.71 4.59
CA GLU A 31 14.92 -6.94 3.84
C GLU A 31 16.12 -7.24 2.93
N SER A 32 16.54 -8.49 2.89
CA SER A 32 17.70 -8.94 2.10
C SER A 32 17.34 -9.21 0.64
N GLU A 33 16.05 -9.29 0.31
CA GLU A 33 15.57 -9.65 -1.02
C GLU A 33 14.34 -8.82 -1.41
N TYR A 34 14.23 -8.56 -2.71
CA TYR A 34 13.07 -7.97 -3.35
C TYR A 34 12.32 -9.04 -4.14
N ASN A 35 11.01 -9.16 -3.92
CA ASN A 35 10.16 -10.11 -4.64
C ASN A 35 8.80 -9.47 -4.97
N ILE A 36 8.36 -9.60 -6.22
CA ILE A 36 7.06 -9.11 -6.72
C ILE A 36 5.90 -9.75 -5.96
N ASP A 37 5.91 -11.07 -5.74
CA ASP A 37 4.88 -11.78 -5.00
C ASP A 37 4.79 -11.30 -3.55
N ARG A 38 5.94 -10.91 -2.98
CA ARG A 38 6.00 -10.32 -1.64
C ARG A 38 5.29 -8.98 -1.61
N LEU A 39 5.50 -8.10 -2.60
CA LEU A 39 4.76 -6.84 -2.68
C LEU A 39 3.27 -7.07 -2.82
N ILE A 40 2.83 -7.95 -3.73
CA ILE A 40 1.42 -8.26 -3.92
C ILE A 40 0.79 -8.77 -2.62
N PHE A 41 1.48 -9.65 -1.90
CA PHE A 41 1.05 -10.13 -0.59
C PHE A 41 0.90 -8.99 0.42
N LEU A 42 1.88 -8.08 0.50
CA LEU A 42 1.85 -6.96 1.43
C LEU A 42 0.72 -5.97 1.08
N MET A 43 0.45 -5.73 -0.20
CA MET A 43 -0.69 -4.92 -0.65
C MET A 43 -2.03 -5.55 -0.25
N ASP A 44 -2.16 -6.88 -0.45
CA ASP A 44 -3.37 -7.62 -0.07
C ASP A 44 -3.62 -7.52 1.44
N ARG A 45 -2.54 -7.64 2.24
CA ARG A 45 -2.58 -7.49 3.70
C ARG A 45 -2.99 -6.09 4.15
N VAL A 46 -2.44 -5.04 3.53
CA VAL A 46 -2.83 -3.66 3.81
C VAL A 46 -4.31 -3.44 3.54
N LEU A 47 -4.82 -3.97 2.42
CA LEU A 47 -6.23 -3.90 2.08
C LEU A 47 -7.11 -4.77 3.00
N ASP A 48 -6.62 -5.91 3.50
CA ASP A 48 -7.35 -6.75 4.48
C ASP A 48 -7.51 -6.00 5.81
N ASP A 49 -6.46 -5.32 6.25
CA ASP A 49 -6.51 -4.54 7.48
C ASP A 49 -7.40 -3.29 7.31
N ALA A 50 -7.40 -2.66 6.14
CA ALA A 50 -8.28 -1.53 5.84
C ALA A 50 -9.77 -1.90 5.78
N VAL A 51 -10.14 -3.15 5.47
CA VAL A 51 -11.54 -3.62 5.54
C VAL A 51 -12.14 -3.37 6.92
N LYS A 52 -11.35 -3.48 7.99
CA LYS A 52 -11.79 -3.25 9.37
C LYS A 52 -12.23 -1.80 9.60
N PHE A 53 -11.65 -0.84 8.88
CA PHE A 53 -12.02 0.57 8.96
C PHE A 53 -13.40 0.85 8.35
N GLY A 54 -13.75 0.16 7.26
CA GLY A 54 -15.05 0.34 6.60
C GLY A 54 -16.19 -0.48 7.20
N GLY A 55 -15.93 -1.29 8.23
CA GLY A 55 -16.94 -2.06 8.95
C GLY A 55 -17.69 -3.04 8.05
N ASP A 56 -19.02 -3.08 8.18
CA ASP A 56 -19.89 -3.99 7.43
C ASP A 56 -19.84 -3.77 5.90
N ASN A 57 -19.45 -2.58 5.46
CA ASN A 57 -19.31 -2.23 4.03
C ASN A 57 -17.93 -2.62 3.46
N GLY A 58 -17.03 -3.15 4.28
CA GLY A 58 -15.66 -3.49 3.90
C GLY A 58 -14.94 -2.33 3.21
N LEU A 59 -14.27 -2.58 2.09
CA LEU A 59 -13.53 -1.53 1.37
C LEU A 59 -14.43 -0.43 0.81
N GLU A 60 -15.69 -0.71 0.47
CA GLU A 60 -16.58 0.36 -0.02
C GLU A 60 -16.87 1.40 1.06
N GLY A 61 -16.80 1.00 2.33
CA GLY A 61 -16.97 1.87 3.49
C GLY A 61 -15.86 2.91 3.66
N VAL A 62 -14.73 2.80 2.93
CA VAL A 62 -13.61 3.76 3.02
C VAL A 62 -13.58 4.79 1.89
N ARG A 63 -14.53 4.76 0.95
CA ARG A 63 -14.54 5.64 -0.23
C ARG A 63 -14.60 7.14 0.09
N ASN A 64 -15.29 7.52 1.16
CA ASN A 64 -15.41 8.91 1.61
C ASN A 64 -14.11 9.49 2.20
N TYR A 65 -13.10 8.66 2.41
CA TYR A 65 -11.77 9.10 2.85
C TYR A 65 -10.85 9.44 1.68
N HIS A 66 -11.31 9.34 0.42
CA HIS A 66 -10.47 9.62 -0.76
C HIS A 66 -9.12 8.90 -0.71
N VAL A 67 -9.17 7.59 -0.45
CA VAL A 67 -7.98 6.82 -0.07
C VAL A 67 -6.97 6.68 -1.22
N GLN A 68 -5.70 6.55 -0.85
CA GLN A 68 -4.58 6.30 -1.76
C GLN A 68 -3.79 5.11 -1.26
N LEU A 69 -3.50 4.14 -2.13
CA LEU A 69 -2.53 3.09 -1.84
C LEU A 69 -1.13 3.58 -2.23
N LEU A 70 -0.28 3.77 -1.23
CA LEU A 70 1.12 4.15 -1.40
C LEU A 70 2.02 2.92 -1.34
N VAL A 71 2.93 2.80 -2.29
CA VAL A 71 3.99 1.79 -2.33
C VAL A 71 5.34 2.52 -2.46
N GLY A 72 6.09 2.57 -1.36
CA GLY A 72 7.44 3.12 -1.31
C GLY A 72 8.48 2.01 -1.14
N ILE A 73 9.53 2.05 -1.95
CA ILE A 73 10.63 1.06 -1.90
C ILE A 73 11.95 1.80 -1.97
N SER A 74 12.88 1.46 -1.09
CA SER A 74 14.23 2.02 -1.12
C SER A 74 15.29 1.01 -0.77
N SER A 75 16.52 1.29 -1.21
CA SER A 75 17.71 0.50 -0.93
C SER A 75 18.87 1.43 -0.64
N ASP A 76 19.81 0.95 0.15
CA ASP A 76 21.11 1.55 0.39
C ASP A 76 22.05 1.58 -0.83
N GLU A 77 21.72 0.88 -1.92
CA GLU A 77 22.47 0.89 -3.18
C GLU A 77 21.51 1.11 -4.37
N GLU A 78 21.66 2.25 -5.06
CA GLU A 78 20.75 2.74 -6.12
C GLU A 78 20.65 1.77 -7.33
N ASP A 79 21.70 1.01 -7.63
CA ASP A 79 21.78 0.16 -8.85
C ASP A 79 21.25 -1.27 -8.68
N ASN A 80 20.92 -1.71 -7.46
CA ASN A 80 20.68 -3.14 -7.19
C ASN A 80 19.22 -3.58 -7.21
N ILE A 81 18.28 -2.64 -7.20
CA ILE A 81 16.86 -2.96 -7.29
C ILE A 81 16.21 -2.22 -8.46
N ARG A 82 15.32 -2.91 -9.17
CA ARG A 82 14.43 -2.34 -10.17
C ARG A 82 13.00 -2.54 -9.69
N PRO A 83 12.49 -1.64 -8.82
CA PRO A 83 11.15 -1.75 -8.27
C PRO A 83 10.12 -1.90 -9.38
N SER A 84 9.40 -3.01 -9.36
CA SER A 84 8.34 -3.32 -10.31
C SER A 84 7.37 -4.33 -9.69
N PHE A 85 6.10 -4.23 -10.04
CA PHE A 85 5.11 -5.20 -9.58
C PHE A 85 4.02 -5.34 -10.64
N GLN A 86 3.20 -6.37 -10.46
CA GLN A 86 2.00 -6.58 -11.25
C GLN A 86 0.80 -6.54 -10.32
N LEU A 87 -0.20 -5.73 -10.68
CA LEU A 87 -1.46 -5.75 -9.97
C LEU A 87 -2.27 -6.95 -10.46
N SER A 88 -2.55 -7.89 -9.55
CA SER A 88 -3.48 -8.97 -9.85
C SER A 88 -4.90 -8.42 -10.04
N PRO A 89 -5.77 -9.09 -10.82
CA PRO A 89 -7.18 -8.69 -10.93
C PRO A 89 -7.88 -8.54 -9.58
N ARG A 90 -7.49 -9.35 -8.58
CA ARG A 90 -7.98 -9.25 -7.21
C ARG A 90 -7.59 -7.92 -6.56
N ILE A 91 -6.32 -7.51 -6.65
CA ILE A 91 -5.89 -6.22 -6.10
C ILE A 91 -6.59 -5.06 -6.81
N ILE A 92 -6.71 -5.10 -8.14
CA ILE A 92 -7.42 -4.07 -8.92
C ILE A 92 -8.88 -3.94 -8.47
N SER A 93 -9.59 -5.07 -8.34
CA SER A 93 -10.98 -5.09 -7.87
C SER A 93 -11.12 -4.49 -6.47
N ARG A 94 -10.20 -4.80 -5.56
CA ARG A 94 -10.20 -4.27 -4.20
C ARG A 94 -9.90 -2.77 -4.15
N LEU A 95 -8.94 -2.30 -4.94
CA LEU A 95 -8.66 -0.87 -5.09
C LEU A 95 -9.87 -0.12 -5.64
N SER A 96 -10.57 -0.69 -6.62
CA SER A 96 -11.82 -0.13 -7.17
C SER A 96 -12.95 -0.12 -6.13
N ALA A 97 -13.08 -1.17 -5.32
CA ALA A 97 -14.03 -1.19 -4.20
C ALA A 97 -13.73 -0.08 -3.19
N ALA A 98 -12.45 0.14 -2.85
CA ALA A 98 -12.01 1.23 -2.00
C ALA A 98 -12.17 2.63 -2.62
N GLY A 99 -12.36 2.73 -3.94
CA GLY A 99 -12.28 4.00 -4.65
C GLY A 99 -10.89 4.63 -4.58
N ALA A 100 -9.86 3.79 -4.48
CA ALA A 100 -8.49 4.22 -4.19
C ALA A 100 -7.79 4.78 -5.42
N SER A 101 -7.04 5.87 -5.23
CA SER A 101 -5.93 6.20 -6.12
C SER A 101 -4.72 5.32 -5.77
N PHE A 102 -3.73 5.30 -6.65
CA PHE A 102 -2.54 4.47 -6.49
C PHE A 102 -1.29 5.31 -6.72
N ASP A 103 -0.38 5.29 -5.75
CA ASP A 103 0.87 6.03 -5.78
C ASP A 103 2.05 5.08 -5.62
N PHE A 104 2.99 5.17 -6.54
CA PHE A 104 4.16 4.33 -6.59
C PHE A 104 5.41 5.18 -6.70
N ASP A 105 6.18 5.17 -5.62
CA ASP A 105 7.38 5.97 -5.47
C ASP A 105 8.58 5.02 -5.34
N PRO A 106 9.27 4.73 -6.46
CA PRO A 106 10.48 3.94 -6.43
C PRO A 106 11.68 4.82 -6.01
N TYR A 107 12.54 4.29 -5.14
CA TYR A 107 13.81 4.90 -4.70
C TYR A 107 13.65 6.07 -3.71
N VAL A 108 12.84 5.88 -2.66
CA VAL A 108 12.50 6.90 -1.62
C VAL A 108 13.42 6.95 -0.42
#